data_AF-A0A6H1K959-F1
#
_entry.id   AF-A0A6H1K959-F1
#
_cell.length_a   1.000
_cell.length_b   1.000
_cell.length_c   1.000
_cell.angle_alpha   90.00
_cell.angle_beta   90.00
_cell.angle_gamma   90.00
#
_symmetry.space_group_name_H-M   'P 1'
#
loop_
_entity.id
_entity.type
_entity.pdbx_description
1 polymer ?
#
loop_
_entity_poly.entity_id
_entity_poly.type
_entity_poly.pdbx_seq_one_letter_code
_entity_poly.pdbx_strand_id
1 'polypeptide(L)' 'MQDVAPPLLTEDELALINGLQLRPRASWAELGRALEVDPVTVARRFGRLSDQGAA' A
#
# COMPACT_ATOMS: atom_id res chain seq x y z
N MET A 1 -18.06 -24.21 -7.22
CA MET A 1 -16.99 -23.90 -6.25
C MET A 1 -16.19 -22.78 -6.87
N GLN A 2 -16.33 -21.54 -6.37
CA GLN A 2 -15.78 -20.36 -7.04
C GLN A 2 -14.25 -20.41 -7.00
N ASP A 3 -13.64 -20.42 -8.17
CA ASP A 3 -12.21 -20.24 -8.37
C ASP A 3 -11.95 -18.73 -8.29
N VAL A 4 -11.83 -18.19 -7.07
CA VAL A 4 -11.52 -16.77 -6.89
C VAL A 4 -10.03 -16.60 -7.18
N ALA A 5 -9.71 -16.02 -8.34
CA ALA A 5 -8.36 -15.55 -8.58
C ALA A 5 -7.95 -14.66 -7.39
N PRO A 6 -6.73 -14.82 -6.86
CA PRO A 6 -6.28 -14.00 -5.74
C PRO A 6 -6.43 -12.52 -6.11
N PRO A 7 -6.81 -11.66 -5.16
CA PRO A 7 -7.04 -10.25 -5.45
C PRO A 7 -5.76 -9.62 -6.03
N LEU A 8 -5.93 -8.74 -7.02
CA LEU A 8 -4.83 -8.05 -7.70
C LEU A 8 -3.96 -7.23 -6.73
N LEU A 9 -4.56 -6.76 -5.63
CA LEU A 9 -3.92 -6.02 -4.54
C LEU A 9 -4.29 -6.66 -3.21
N THR A 10 -3.32 -6.69 -2.30
CA THR A 10 -3.55 -7.08 -0.91
C THR A 10 -4.26 -5.98 -0.13
N GLU A 11 -4.95 -6.32 0.97
CA GLU A 11 -5.58 -5.33 1.86
C GLU A 11 -4.59 -4.27 2.36
N ASP A 12 -3.39 -4.74 2.64
CA ASP A 12 -2.21 -3.99 3.05
C ASP A 12 -1.71 -2.97 2.00
N GLU A 13 -1.94 -3.24 0.73
CA GLU A 13 -1.66 -2.33 -0.40
C GLU A 13 -2.81 -1.35 -0.62
N LEU A 14 -4.06 -1.81 -0.48
CA LEU A 14 -5.24 -0.95 -0.52
C LEU A 14 -5.22 0.09 0.60
N ALA A 15 -4.84 -0.30 1.82
CA ALA A 15 -4.72 0.60 2.95
C ALA A 15 -3.65 1.68 2.71
N LEU A 16 -2.53 1.32 2.08
CA LEU A 16 -1.48 2.26 1.69
C LEU A 16 -1.98 3.25 0.62
N ILE A 17 -2.63 2.76 -0.43
CA ILE A 17 -3.22 3.59 -1.48
C ILE A 17 -4.24 4.55 -0.89
N ASN A 18 -5.14 4.07 -0.03
CA ASN A 18 -6.12 4.90 0.66
C ASN A 18 -5.44 5.98 1.51
N GLY A 19 -4.39 5.64 2.26
CA GLY A 19 -3.63 6.61 3.04
C GLY A 19 -3.04 7.75 2.17
N LEU A 20 -2.50 7.40 1.00
CA LEU A 20 -1.97 8.37 0.04
C LEU A 20 -3.06 9.20 -0.65
N GLN A 21 -4.22 8.61 -0.95
CA GLN A 21 -5.35 9.35 -1.50
C GLN A 21 -5.86 10.43 -0.52
N LEU A 22 -5.91 10.11 0.77
CA LEU A 22 -6.30 11.05 1.81
C LEU A 22 -5.22 12.11 2.07
N ARG A 23 -3.94 11.72 2.04
CA ARG A 23 -2.79 12.61 2.23
C ARG A 23 -1.68 12.35 1.20
N PRO A 24 -1.74 12.97 0.01
CA PRO A 24 -0.80 12.69 -1.09
C PRO A 24 0.67 13.01 -0.81
N ARG A 25 0.95 13.77 0.26
CA ARG A 25 2.31 14.17 0.66
C ARG A 25 2.70 13.63 2.04
N ALA A 26 1.96 12.66 2.57
CA ALA A 26 2.34 12.00 3.82
C ALA A 26 3.71 11.33 3.67
N SER A 27 4.55 11.48 4.69
CA SER A 27 5.83 10.77 4.75
C SER A 27 5.63 9.27 5.01
N TRP A 28 6.61 8.45 4.64
CA TRP A 28 6.59 7.02 4.96
C TRP A 28 6.54 6.73 6.46
N ALA A 29 7.10 7.61 7.29
CA ALA A 29 7.03 7.50 8.74
C ALA A 29 5.62 7.76 9.29
N GLU A 30 4.85 8.68 8.68
CA GLU A 30 3.46 8.92 9.04
C GLU A 30 2.57 7.76 8.61
N LEU A 31 2.74 7.29 7.37
CA LEU A 31 1.97 6.15 6.86
C LEU A 31 2.31 4.86 7.61
N GLY A 32 3.58 4.60 7.92
CA GLY A 32 3.99 3.44 8.72
C GLY A 32 3.38 3.43 10.11
N ARG A 33 3.31 4.58 10.78
CA ARG A 33 2.60 4.71 12.06
C ARG A 33 1.10 4.44 11.94
N ALA A 34 0.45 4.95 10.89
CA ALA A 34 -0.98 4.79 10.69
C ALA A 34 -1.38 3.36 10.29
N LEU A 35 -0.50 2.66 9.56
CA LEU A 35 -0.71 1.29 9.08
C LEU A 35 -0.11 0.23 10.01
N GLU A 36 0.55 0.62 11.09
CA GLU A 36 1.27 -0.27 12.02
C GLU A 36 2.35 -1.13 11.32
N VAL A 37 3.05 -0.53 10.35
CA VAL A 37 4.10 -1.18 9.54
C VAL A 37 5.38 -0.34 9.57
N ASP A 38 6.54 -1.00 9.52
CA ASP A 38 7.82 -0.30 9.43
C ASP A 38 7.88 0.63 8.19
N PRO A 39 8.33 1.90 8.33
CA PRO A 39 8.37 2.85 7.22
C PRO A 39 9.15 2.37 5.98
N VAL A 40 10.21 1.57 6.16
CA VAL A 40 10.97 0.98 5.05
C VAL A 40 10.12 -0.05 4.31
N THR A 41 9.29 -0.80 5.04
CA THR A 41 8.35 -1.75 4.44
C THR A 41 7.27 -1.03 3.64
N VAL A 42 6.78 0.12 4.12
CA VAL A 42 5.86 0.99 3.36
C VAL A 42 6.51 1.47 2.06
N ALA A 43 7.73 2.02 2.13
CA ALA A 43 8.45 2.48 0.95
C ALA A 43 8.69 1.35 -0.08
N ARG A 44 9.09 0.16 0.39
CA ARG A 44 9.29 -1.01 -0.47
C ARG A 44 7.98 -1.47 -1.12
N ARG A 45 6.87 -1.45 -0.38
CA ARG A 45 5.55 -1.82 -0.89
C ARG A 45 5.07 -0.84 -1.95
N PHE A 46 5.22 0.47 -1.70
CA PHE A 46 4.91 1.50 -2.68
C PHE A 46 5.74 1.36 -3.96
N GLY A 47 7.04 1.06 -3.84
CA GLY A 47 7.91 0.78 -4.99
C GLY A 47 7.36 -0.35 -5.85
N ARG A 48 6.98 -1.49 -5.24
CA ARG A 48 6.38 -2.61 -5.99
C ARG A 48 5.06 -2.24 -6.66
N LEU A 49 4.19 -1.47 -6.00
CA LEU A 49 2.93 -1.00 -6.59
C LEU A 49 3.18 -0.09 -7.80
N SER A 50 4.16 0.81 -7.70
CA SER A 50 4.55 1.70 -8.79
C SER A 50 5.12 0.93 -9.98
N ASP A 51 5.97 -0.07 -9.72
CA ASP A 51 6.54 -0.95 -10.75
C ASP A 51 5.46 -1.76 -11.49
N GLN A 52 4.34 -2.04 -10.82
CA GLN A 52 3.17 -2.72 -11.38
C GLN A 52 2.17 -1.77 -12.06
N GLY A 53 2.38 -0.45 -11.99
CA GLY A 53 1.45 0.57 -12.49
C GLY A 53 0.17 0.70 -11.66
N ALA A 54 0.19 0.25 -10.41
CA ALA A 54 -0.94 0.26 -9.49
C ALA A 54 -0.92 1.44 -8.49
N ALA A 55 0.09 2.30 -8.55
CA ALA A 55 0.23 3.52 -7.75
C ALA A 55 0.78 4.69 -8.59
#